data_AF-A0A834XTU6-F1
#
_entry.id   AF-A0A834XTU6-F1
#
_cell.length_a   1.000
_cell.length_b   1.000
_cell.length_c   1.000
_cell.angle_alpha   90.00
_cell.angle_beta   90.00
_cell.angle_gamma   90.00
#
_symmetry.space_group_name_H-M   'P 1'
#
loop_
_entity.id
_entity.type
_entity.pdbx_description
1 polymer ?
#
loop_
_entity_poly.entity_id
_entity_poly.type
_entity_poly.pdbx_seq_one_letter_code
_entity_poly.pdbx_strand_id
1 'polypeptide(L)' 'MSDNQKNIEKEEEIVDPVEQMLKKTGCIDLHYQVLECNSEKKDWRLCKKEVQEFKACMTKYQEQQKLNRF' A
#
# COMPACT_ATOMS: atom_id res chain seq x y z
N MET A 1 7.94 34.13 -21.41
CA MET A 1 9.01 33.13 -21.62
C MET A 1 9.41 32.60 -20.27
N SER A 2 9.34 31.27 -20.08
CA SER A 2 9.85 30.49 -18.92
C SER A 2 9.24 30.78 -17.54
N ASP A 3 8.80 29.85 -16.70
CA ASP A 3 8.92 28.39 -16.63
C ASP A 3 7.69 27.84 -15.88
N ASN A 4 6.82 27.09 -16.56
CA ASN A 4 5.77 26.29 -15.89
C ASN A 4 6.08 24.78 -15.97
N GLN A 5 7.33 24.44 -16.25
CA GLN A 5 7.82 23.09 -16.50
C GLN A 5 8.56 22.51 -15.27
N LYS A 6 8.13 22.82 -14.04
CA LYS A 6 8.83 22.36 -12.81
C LYS A 6 7.92 21.87 -11.68
N ASN A 7 6.64 21.63 -11.93
CA ASN A 7 5.70 21.18 -10.90
C ASN A 7 5.30 19.69 -11.00
N ILE A 8 5.62 18.99 -12.10
CA ILE A 8 5.20 17.59 -12.28
C ILE A 8 6.22 16.60 -11.67
N GLU A 9 7.51 16.94 -11.64
CA GLU A 9 8.57 16.05 -11.13
C GLU A 9 8.67 16.03 -9.60
N LYS A 10 8.15 17.04 -8.90
CA LYS A 10 8.26 17.15 -7.43
C LYS A 10 7.22 16.37 -6.65
N GLU A 11 6.08 16.05 -7.26
CA GLU A 11 4.96 15.43 -6.54
C GLU A 11 5.21 13.94 -6.27
N GLU A 12 5.95 13.26 -7.16
CA GLU A 12 6.41 11.88 -6.94
C GLU A 12 7.46 11.76 -5.83
N GLU A 13 8.22 12.83 -5.55
CA GLU A 13 9.30 12.84 -4.55
C GLU A 13 8.77 12.84 -3.09
N ILE A 14 7.49 13.17 -2.88
CA ILE A 14 6.88 13.32 -1.56
C ILE A 14 6.08 12.07 -1.15
N VAL A 15 5.59 11.30 -2.13
CA VAL A 15 4.73 10.14 -1.83
C VAL A 15 5.59 8.93 -1.52
N ASP A 16 5.43 8.39 -0.31
CA ASP A 16 6.14 7.21 0.16
C ASP A 16 6.08 6.05 -0.88
N PRO A 17 7.23 5.51 -1.31
CA PRO A 17 7.27 4.46 -2.33
C PRO A 17 6.48 3.20 -1.97
N VAL A 18 6.35 2.88 -0.67
CA VAL A 18 5.56 1.74 -0.20
C VAL A 18 4.07 2.04 -0.35
N GLU A 19 3.63 3.24 0.00
CA GLU A 19 2.24 3.68 -0.21
C GLU A 19 1.87 3.64 -1.71
N GLN A 20 2.75 4.15 -2.59
CA GLN A 20 2.53 4.06 -4.03
C GLN A 20 2.40 2.60 -4.51
N MET A 21 3.25 1.71 -4.01
CA MET A 21 3.18 0.28 -4.32
C MET A 21 1.86 -0.33 -3.83
N LEU A 22 1.43 -0.02 -2.61
CA LEU A 22 0.18 -0.52 -2.03
C LEU A 22 -1.06 -0.02 -2.77
N LYS A 23 -1.05 1.22 -3.28
CA LYS A 23 -2.11 1.73 -4.16
C LYS A 23 -2.22 0.86 -5.42
N LYS A 24 -1.09 0.49 -6.03
CA LYS A 24 -1.07 -0.37 -7.23
C LYS A 24 -1.60 -1.79 -6.96
N THR A 25 -1.48 -2.31 -5.74
CA THR A 25 -2.02 -3.63 -5.40
C THR A 25 -3.52 -3.62 -5.09
N GLY A 26 -4.11 -2.44 -4.85
CA GLY A 26 -5.49 -2.31 -4.35
C GLY A 26 -5.66 -2.75 -2.89
N CYS A 27 -4.57 -3.01 -2.15
CA CYS A 27 -4.61 -3.50 -0.77
C CYS A 27 -4.35 -2.39 0.27
N ILE A 28 -4.30 -1.13 -0.14
CA ILE A 28 -3.89 -0.01 0.73
C ILE A 28 -4.85 0.23 1.92
N ASP A 29 -6.17 0.09 1.74
CA ASP A 29 -7.11 0.29 2.84
C ASP A 29 -6.93 -0.76 3.95
N LEU A 30 -6.63 -2.00 3.57
CA LEU A 30 -6.32 -3.07 4.52
C LEU A 30 -4.99 -2.83 5.24
N HIS A 31 -4.03 -2.19 4.58
CA HIS A 31 -2.80 -1.74 5.23
C HIS A 31 -3.10 -0.68 6.30
N TYR A 32 -3.96 0.31 6.00
CA TYR A 32 -4.36 1.31 6.98
C TYR A 32 -5.10 0.71 8.17
N GLN A 33 -5.96 -0.29 7.97
CA GLN A 33 -6.61 -1.03 9.07
C GLN A 33 -5.61 -1.73 9.99
N VAL A 34 -4.53 -2.29 9.43
CA VAL A 34 -3.44 -2.87 10.23
C VAL A 34 -2.72 -1.80 11.04
N LEU A 35 -2.42 -0.64 10.43
CA LEU A 35 -1.78 0.48 11.13
C LEU A 35 -2.66 1.04 12.25
N GLU A 36 -3.95 1.23 11.99
CA GLU A 36 -4.94 1.68 12.97
C GLU A 36 -5.00 0.70 14.14
N CYS A 37 -5.19 -0.60 13.87
CA CYS A 37 -5.23 -1.61 14.91
C CYS A 37 -3.95 -1.64 15.77
N ASN A 38 -2.77 -1.55 15.13
CA ASN A 38 -1.51 -1.53 15.86
C ASN A 38 -1.35 -0.25 16.71
N SER A 39 -1.81 0.90 16.20
CA SER A 39 -1.80 2.17 16.92
C SER A 39 -2.72 2.16 18.15
N GLU A 40 -3.93 1.61 17.99
CA GLU A 40 -4.93 1.50 19.04
C GLU A 40 -4.53 0.48 20.12
N LYS A 41 -4.21 -0.75 19.71
CA LYS A 41 -3.99 -1.87 20.63
C LYS A 41 -2.58 -1.90 21.19
N LYS A 42 -1.60 -1.35 20.46
CA LYS A 42 -0.16 -1.38 20.79
C LYS A 42 0.40 -2.80 21.03
N ASP A 43 -0.31 -3.82 20.55
CA ASP A 43 0.08 -5.22 20.52
C ASP A 43 -0.41 -5.83 19.21
N TRP A 44 0.53 -5.97 18.27
CA TRP A 44 0.25 -6.49 16.92
C TRP A 44 -0.34 -7.92 16.94
N ARG A 45 -0.16 -8.69 18.02
CA ARG A 45 -0.73 -10.04 18.14
C ARG A 45 -2.25 -10.01 18.24
N LEU A 46 -2.82 -8.91 18.73
CA LEU A 46 -4.27 -8.67 18.78
C LEU A 46 -4.86 -8.19 17.44
N CYS A 47 -4.01 -7.91 16.45
CA CYS A 47 -4.38 -7.48 15.10
C CYS A 47 -4.36 -8.62 14.08
N LYS A 48 -4.52 -9.86 14.55
CA LYS A 48 -4.42 -11.06 13.71
C LYS A 48 -5.42 -11.01 12.56
N LYS A 49 -6.64 -10.52 12.79
CA LYS A 49 -7.69 -10.47 11.76
C LYS A 49 -7.27 -9.54 10.61
N GLU A 50 -6.94 -8.29 10.94
CA GLU A 50 -6.55 -7.23 10.00
C GLU A 50 -5.31 -7.66 9.20
N VAL A 51 -4.33 -8.27 9.87
CA VAL A 51 -3.11 -8.79 9.23
C VAL A 51 -3.42 -9.95 8.27
N GLN A 52 -4.35 -10.86 8.61
CA GLN A 52 -4.73 -11.95 7.71
C GLN A 52 -5.49 -11.44 6.48
N GLU A 53 -6.37 -10.45 6.65
CA GLU A 53 -7.10 -9.84 5.54
C GLU A 53 -6.14 -9.13 4.57
N PHE A 54 -5.21 -8.33 5.10
CA PHE A 54 -4.16 -7.70 4.30
C PHE A 54 -3.29 -8.73 3.57
N LYS A 55 -2.86 -9.79 4.26
CA LYS A 55 -2.08 -10.88 3.68
C LYS A 55 -2.85 -11.57 2.53
N ALA A 56 -4.13 -11.87 2.74
CA ALA A 56 -4.95 -12.52 1.72
C ALA A 56 -5.08 -11.66 0.45
N CYS A 57 -5.23 -10.35 0.60
CA CYS A 57 -5.24 -9.41 -0.52
C CYS A 57 -3.91 -9.45 -1.30
N MET A 58 -2.78 -9.33 -0.60
CA MET A 58 -1.47 -9.34 -1.24
C MET A 58 -1.13 -10.67 -1.91
N THR A 59 -1.53 -11.80 -1.33
CA THR A 59 -1.38 -13.13 -1.96
C THR A 59 -2.15 -13.20 -3.28
N LYS A 60 -3.42 -12.75 -3.31
CA LYS A 60 -4.22 -12.73 -4.54
C LYS A 60 -3.57 -11.87 -5.62
N TYR A 61 -3.07 -10.69 -5.26
CA TYR A 61 -2.34 -9.84 -6.19
C TYR A 61 -1.09 -10.56 -6.72
N GLN A 62 -0.29 -11.19 -5.86
CA GLN A 62 0.90 -11.94 -6.30
C GLN A 62 0.56 -13.09 -7.25
N GLU A 63 -0.53 -13.80 -7.02
CA GLU A 63 -1.01 -14.87 -7.90
C GLU A 63 -1.45 -14.32 -9.26
N GLN A 64 -2.23 -13.23 -9.29
CA GLN A 64 -2.61 -12.55 -10.52
C GLN A 64 -1.38 -12.08 -11.30
N GLN A 65 -0.38 -11.50 -10.62
CA GLN A 65 0.86 -11.08 -11.26
C GLN A 65 1.69 -12.25 -11.80
N LYS A 66 1.57 -13.46 -11.25
CA LYS A 66 2.19 -14.66 -11.82
C LYS A 66 1.45 -15.13 -13.06
N LEU A 67 0.12 -15.09 -13.05
CA LEU A 67 -0.71 -15.46 -14.21
C LEU A 67 -0.48 -14.50 -15.38
N ASN A 68 -0.42 -13.19 -15.12
CA ASN A 68 -0.22 -12.15 -16.13
C ASN A 68 1.19 -12.13 -16.75
N ARG A 69 2.12 -12.96 -16.25
CA ARG A 69 3.49 -13.08 -16.78
C ARG A 69 3.63 -14.15 -17.86
N PHE A 70 2.59 -14.93 -18.10
CA PHE A 70 2.47 -15.90 -19.19
C PHE A 70 1.54 -15.36 -20.27
#